data_AF-A0A7M3MF78-F1
#
_entry.id   AF-A0A7M3MF78-F1
#
_cell.length_a   1.000
_cell.length_b   1.000
_cell.length_c   1.000
_cell.angle_alpha   90.00
_cell.angle_beta   90.00
_cell.angle_gamma   90.00
#
_symmetry.space_group_name_H-M   'P 1'
#
loop_
_entity.id
_entity.type
_entity.pdbx_description
1 polymer ?
#
loop_
_entity_poly.entity_id
_entity_poly.type
_entity_poly.pdbx_seq_one_letter_code
_entity_poly.pdbx_strand_id
1 'polypeptide(L)'
;MVAVKQDVVDAFFMMWDLYPEPVMLIHANRDILAVNEAARGLGLDAGLKCHSLYPSDKPCPGCLADLALRSGESRRKAAYAPGQNKFLDGFWIPVAGEEDLYVHFGNDISDYVHPKFMQKKECNC
;
A
#
# COMPACT_ATOMS: atom_id res chain seq x y z
N MET A 1 10.68 6.51 16.49
CA MET A 1 9.53 5.70 16.04
C MET A 1 8.27 6.42 16.46
N VAL A 2 7.32 6.55 15.55
CA VAL A 2 6.01 7.13 15.87
C VAL A 2 5.28 6.18 16.83
N ALA A 3 4.70 6.73 17.90
CA ALA A 3 3.90 5.94 18.82
C ALA A 3 2.53 5.63 18.18
N VAL A 4 2.15 4.37 18.17
CA VAL A 4 0.82 3.89 17.72
C VAL A 4 0.17 3.13 18.87
N LYS A 5 -1.16 3.23 18.99
CA LYS A 5 -1.89 2.51 20.02
C LYS A 5 -1.83 1.01 19.74
N GLN A 6 -1.65 0.22 20.80
CA GLN A 6 -1.49 -1.24 20.67
C GLN A 6 -2.74 -1.92 20.12
N ASP A 7 -3.93 -1.44 20.50
CA ASP A 7 -5.22 -1.96 20.01
C ASP A 7 -5.39 -1.82 18.49
N VAL A 8 -4.88 -0.73 17.89
CA VAL A 8 -4.85 -0.53 16.43
C VAL A 8 -3.94 -1.55 15.76
N VAL A 9 -2.78 -1.83 16.36
CA VAL A 9 -1.83 -2.84 15.85
C VAL A 9 -2.42 -4.26 15.97
N ASP A 10 -3.04 -4.57 17.11
CA ASP A 10 -3.69 -5.86 17.33
C ASP A 10 -4.85 -6.07 16.35
N ALA A 11 -5.67 -5.04 16.12
CA ALA A 11 -6.73 -5.08 15.12
C ALA A 11 -6.18 -5.26 13.70
N PHE A 12 -5.05 -4.61 13.36
CA PHE A 12 -4.39 -4.83 12.08
C PHE A 12 -4.02 -6.30 11.89
N PHE A 13 -3.36 -6.93 12.86
CA PHE A 13 -3.00 -8.34 12.75
C PHE A 13 -4.23 -9.26 12.73
N MET A 14 -5.25 -8.98 13.55
CA MET A 14 -6.49 -9.75 13.56
C MET A 14 -7.17 -9.80 12.19
N MET A 15 -7.11 -8.70 11.44
CA MET A 15 -7.81 -8.58 10.15
C MET A 15 -6.95 -8.97 8.95
N TRP A 16 -5.65 -8.67 8.97
CA TRP A 16 -4.81 -8.67 7.78
C TRP A 16 -3.66 -9.67 7.81
N ASP A 17 -3.34 -10.29 8.95
CA ASP A 17 -2.12 -11.10 9.05
C ASP A 17 -2.13 -12.29 8.07
N LEU A 18 -3.31 -12.88 7.83
CA LEU A 18 -3.53 -13.98 6.89
C LEU A 18 -4.00 -13.54 5.49
N TYR A 19 -4.05 -12.23 5.20
CA TYR A 19 -4.37 -11.77 3.86
C TYR A 19 -3.27 -12.18 2.88
N PRO A 20 -3.60 -12.72 1.67
CA PRO A 20 -2.62 -13.39 0.83
C PRO A 20 -1.61 -12.47 0.13
N GLU A 21 -1.87 -11.16 0.11
CA GLU A 21 -0.97 -10.16 -0.48
C GLU A 21 -0.32 -9.30 0.61
N PRO A 22 0.81 -8.63 0.33
CA PRO A 22 1.46 -7.73 1.29
C PRO A 22 0.54 -6.59 1.73
N VAL A 23 0.29 -6.50 3.05
CA VAL A 23 -0.47 -5.44 3.69
C VAL A 23 0.38 -4.73 4.72
N MET A 24 0.29 -3.40 4.75
CA MET A 24 1.04 -2.56 5.67
C MET A 24 0.11 -1.59 6.41
N LEU A 25 0.33 -1.43 7.71
CA LEU A 25 -0.14 -0.29 8.48
C LEU A 25 0.91 0.80 8.42
N ILE A 26 0.55 2.01 8.00
CA ILE A 26 1.49 3.07 7.70
C ILE A 26 1.03 4.38 8.35
N HIS A 27 1.99 5.12 8.89
CA HIS A 27 1.78 6.48 9.39
C HIS A 27 1.85 7.53 8.26
N ALA A 28 1.27 8.72 8.47
CA ALA A 28 1.24 9.82 7.52
C ALA A 28 2.65 10.20 6.99
N ASN A 29 3.68 10.08 7.83
CA ASN A 29 5.08 10.32 7.42
C ASN A 29 5.73 9.16 6.61
N ARG A 30 4.95 8.15 6.22
CA ARG A 30 5.34 6.93 5.49
C ARG A 30 6.15 5.90 6.28
N ASP A 31 6.21 6.00 7.61
CA ASP A 31 6.73 4.91 8.44
C ASP A 31 5.78 3.72 8.40
N ILE A 32 6.32 2.54 8.07
CA ILE A 32 5.64 1.27 8.23
C ILE A 32 5.65 0.94 9.72
N LEU A 33 4.45 0.74 10.30
CA LEU A 33 4.27 0.46 11.71
C LEU A 33 4.03 -1.04 11.98
N ALA A 34 3.35 -1.71 11.05
CA ALA A 34 3.12 -3.15 11.08
C ALA A 34 2.95 -3.68 9.65
N VAL A 35 3.26 -4.96 9.46
CA VAL A 35 3.17 -5.66 8.18
C VAL A 35 2.61 -7.07 8.40
N ASN A 36 1.81 -7.59 7.47
CA ASN A 36 1.28 -8.95 7.56
C ASN A 36 2.31 -10.04 7.22
N GLU A 37 1.93 -11.32 7.35
CA GLU A 37 2.80 -12.46 7.08
C GLU A 37 3.36 -12.46 5.66
N ALA A 38 2.51 -12.18 4.65
CA ALA A 38 2.92 -12.12 3.25
C ALA A 38 4.01 -11.05 3.01
N ALA A 39 3.86 -9.87 3.61
CA ALA A 39 4.85 -8.80 3.54
C ALA A 39 6.17 -9.19 4.24
N ARG A 40 6.10 -9.83 5.41
CA ARG A 40 7.31 -10.34 6.12
C ARG A 40 8.06 -11.37 5.28
N GLY A 41 7.34 -12.25 4.58
CA GLY A 41 7.93 -13.23 3.66
C GLY A 41 8.72 -12.61 2.50
N LEU A 42 8.46 -11.34 2.17
CA LEU A 42 9.19 -10.56 1.17
C LEU A 42 10.32 -9.72 1.78
N GLY A 43 10.61 -9.86 3.07
CA GLY A 43 11.63 -9.10 3.79
C GLY A 43 11.19 -7.68 4.17
N LEU A 44 9.88 -7.39 4.16
CA LEU A 44 9.35 -6.12 4.67
C LEU A 44 9.18 -6.21 6.19
N ASP A 45 9.48 -5.11 6.88
CA ASP A 45 9.32 -5.02 8.32
C ASP A 45 8.92 -3.61 8.76
N ALA A 46 8.46 -3.50 10.00
CA ALA A 46 8.20 -2.23 10.67
C ALA A 46 9.49 -1.40 10.77
N GLY A 47 9.34 -0.07 10.79
CA GLY A 47 10.45 0.88 10.83
C GLY A 47 11.03 1.24 9.46
N LEU A 48 10.66 0.53 8.40
CA LEU A 48 10.98 0.92 7.03
C LEU A 48 10.07 2.06 6.55
N LYS A 49 10.53 2.80 5.54
CA LYS A 49 9.69 3.78 4.83
C LYS A 49 8.97 3.09 3.69
N CYS A 50 7.66 3.30 3.52
CA CYS A 50 6.92 2.64 2.44
C CYS A 50 7.46 2.96 1.04
N HIS A 51 8.08 4.14 0.87
CA HIS A 51 8.66 4.54 -0.41
C HIS A 51 10.02 3.89 -0.69
N SER A 52 10.68 3.26 0.29
CA SER A 52 11.89 2.48 0.04
C SER A 52 11.61 1.22 -0.80
N LEU A 53 10.34 0.84 -0.94
CA LEU A 53 9.88 -0.25 -1.82
C LEU A 53 9.84 0.16 -3.29
N TYR A 54 9.93 1.46 -3.54
CA TYR A 54 10.11 2.03 -4.86
C TYR A 54 11.58 2.46 -4.99
N PRO A 55 12.20 2.39 -6.18
CA PRO A 55 13.58 2.84 -6.38
C PRO A 55 13.70 4.37 -6.36
N SER A 56 13.23 5.02 -5.29
CA SER A 56 13.33 6.46 -5.05
C SER A 56 13.20 6.79 -3.57
N ASP A 57 13.92 7.82 -3.13
CA ASP A 57 13.75 8.42 -1.79
C ASP A 57 12.47 9.25 -1.67
N LYS A 58 11.71 9.42 -2.76
CA LYS A 58 10.43 10.14 -2.80
C LYS A 58 9.25 9.17 -2.77
N PRO A 59 8.08 9.61 -2.27
CA PRO A 59 6.83 8.85 -2.43
C PRO A 59 6.63 8.37 -3.86
N CYS A 60 6.14 7.15 -4.03
CA CYS A 60 5.94 6.58 -5.36
C CYS A 60 4.99 7.49 -6.18
N PRO A 61 5.21 7.66 -7.51
CA PRO A 61 4.38 8.57 -8.32
C PRO A 61 2.88 8.25 -8.32
N GLY A 62 2.52 7.00 -7.98
CA GLY A 62 1.15 6.54 -7.90
C GLY A 62 0.50 6.67 -6.51
N CYS A 63 1.20 7.19 -5.51
CA CYS A 63 0.73 7.24 -4.12
C CYS A 63 -0.50 8.13 -3.98
N LEU A 64 -1.56 7.62 -3.33
CA LEU A 64 -2.77 8.38 -2.99
C LEU A 64 -2.94 8.59 -1.48
N ALA A 65 -1.92 8.30 -0.67
CA ALA A 65 -2.00 8.37 0.79
C ALA A 65 -2.39 9.77 1.31
N ASP A 66 -1.75 10.84 0.82
CA ASP A 66 -2.10 12.19 1.30
C ASP A 66 -3.52 12.60 0.90
N LEU A 67 -4.01 12.12 -0.25
CA LEU A 67 -5.39 12.36 -0.64
C LEU A 67 -6.37 11.57 0.25
N ALA A 68 -6.05 10.32 0.57
CA ALA A 68 -6.84 9.49 1.46
C ALA A 68 -6.94 10.10 2.85
N LEU A 69 -5.79 10.41 3.48
CA LEU A 69 -5.72 11.00 4.82
C LEU A 69 -6.44 12.35 4.91
N ARG A 70 -6.16 13.29 3.97
CA ARG A 70 -6.82 14.62 3.99
C ARG A 70 -8.34 14.56 3.84
N SER A 71 -8.85 13.56 3.12
CA SER A 71 -10.29 13.43 2.89
C SER A 71 -10.99 12.54 3.92
N GLY A 72 -10.24 11.73 4.67
CA GLY A 72 -10.80 10.65 5.49
C GLY A 72 -11.45 9.53 4.66
N GLU A 73 -11.30 9.54 3.33
CA GLU A 73 -11.92 8.57 2.44
C GLU A 73 -10.89 7.55 1.91
N SER A 74 -11.34 6.30 1.76
CA SER A 74 -10.54 5.28 1.10
C SER A 74 -10.28 5.65 -0.35
N ARG A 75 -9.05 5.43 -0.82
CA ARG A 75 -8.66 5.60 -2.22
C ARG A 75 -8.28 4.25 -2.81
N ARG A 76 -8.67 4.06 -4.08
CA ARG A 76 -8.32 2.89 -4.89
C ARG A 76 -7.72 3.34 -6.21
N LYS A 77 -6.68 2.66 -6.66
CA LYS A 77 -6.08 2.88 -7.98
C LYS A 77 -5.61 1.57 -8.56
N ALA A 78 -6.18 1.21 -9.70
CA ALA A 78 -5.71 0.10 -10.50
C ALA A 78 -4.78 0.61 -11.61
N ALA A 79 -3.58 0.05 -11.72
CA ALA A 79 -2.60 0.47 -12.71
C ALA A 79 -1.63 -0.66 -13.08
N TYR A 80 -1.20 -0.64 -14.34
CA TYR A 80 -0.07 -1.45 -14.78
C TYR A 80 1.23 -0.92 -14.16
N ALA A 81 2.01 -1.82 -13.57
CA ALA A 81 3.31 -1.57 -12.97
C ALA A 81 4.41 -2.19 -13.87
N PRO A 82 5.00 -1.40 -14.80
CA PRO A 82 5.88 -1.96 -15.84
C PRO A 82 7.13 -2.64 -15.28
N GLY A 83 7.67 -2.15 -14.16
CA GLY A 83 8.86 -2.73 -13.52
C GLY A 83 8.62 -4.12 -12.90
N GLN A 84 7.36 -4.51 -12.70
CA GLN A 84 6.98 -5.82 -12.15
C GLN A 84 6.23 -6.68 -13.17
N ASN A 85 5.88 -6.11 -14.34
CA ASN A 85 4.99 -6.74 -15.31
C ASN A 85 3.66 -7.23 -14.70
N LYS A 86 3.08 -6.43 -13.80
CA LYS A 86 1.85 -6.74 -13.06
C LYS A 86 0.82 -5.64 -13.21
N PHE A 87 -0.46 -5.99 -13.19
CA PHE A 87 -1.55 -5.03 -13.01
C PHE A 87 -1.99 -5.03 -11.55
N LEU A 88 -1.67 -3.96 -10.84
CA LEU A 88 -1.91 -3.86 -9.41
C LEU A 88 -3.17 -3.06 -9.13
N ASP A 89 -3.99 -3.56 -8.22
CA ASP A 89 -5.13 -2.85 -7.64
C ASP A 89 -4.78 -2.38 -6.23
N GLY A 90 -4.36 -1.12 -6.13
CA GLY A 90 -3.86 -0.51 -4.89
C GLY A 90 -4.94 0.18 -4.07
N PHE A 91 -4.85 0.06 -2.74
CA PHE A 91 -5.75 0.67 -1.78
C PHE A 91 -4.99 1.51 -0.76
N TRP A 92 -5.58 2.64 -0.36
CA TRP A 92 -5.14 3.50 0.74
C TRP A 92 -6.36 3.78 1.61
N ILE A 93 -6.43 3.15 2.78
CA ILE A 93 -7.62 3.13 3.63
C ILE A 93 -7.27 3.80 4.96
N PRO A 94 -7.75 5.02 5.23
CA PRO A 94 -7.58 5.65 6.53
C PRO A 94 -8.13 4.77 7.66
N VAL A 95 -7.44 4.73 8.80
CA VAL A 95 -7.90 3.99 9.98
C VAL A 95 -8.91 4.85 10.73
N ALA A 96 -10.12 4.31 10.94
CA ALA A 96 -11.19 5.05 11.60
C ALA A 96 -10.77 5.45 13.04
N GLY A 97 -10.90 6.74 13.36
CA GLY A 97 -10.51 7.28 14.66
C GLY A 97 -9.00 7.59 14.82
N GLU A 98 -8.19 7.36 13.79
CA GLU A 98 -6.74 7.61 13.78
C GLU A 98 -6.36 8.49 12.57
N GLU A 99 -6.19 9.79 12.81
CA GLU A 99 -6.05 10.80 11.74
C GLU A 99 -4.82 10.61 10.84
N ASP A 100 -3.73 10.07 11.41
CA ASP A 100 -2.45 9.93 10.73
C ASP A 100 -2.15 8.50 10.27
N LEU A 101 -3.10 7.57 10.37
CA LEU A 101 -2.87 6.16 10.06
C LEU A 101 -3.69 5.70 8.86
N TYR A 102 -3.09 4.85 8.03
CA TYR A 102 -3.78 4.19 6.93
C TYR A 102 -3.22 2.80 6.66
N VAL A 103 -4.09 1.93 6.18
CA VAL A 103 -3.72 0.62 5.64
C VAL A 103 -3.45 0.76 4.14
N HIS A 104 -2.35 0.17 3.68
CA HIS A 104 -1.95 0.17 2.28
C HIS A 104 -1.56 -1.23 1.82
N PHE A 105 -2.10 -1.62 0.68
CA PHE A 105 -1.76 -2.85 -0.04
C PHE A 105 -2.06 -2.68 -1.52
N GLY A 106 -1.52 -3.59 -2.33
CA GLY A 106 -1.87 -3.73 -3.74
C GLY A 106 -2.05 -5.20 -4.07
N ASN A 107 -3.16 -5.53 -4.71
CA ASN A 107 -3.44 -6.89 -5.17
C ASN A 107 -2.94 -7.06 -6.60
N ASP A 108 -2.24 -8.15 -6.90
CA ASP A 108 -1.96 -8.52 -8.27
C ASP A 108 -3.22 -9.11 -8.91
N ILE A 109 -3.80 -8.38 -9.85
CA ILE A 109 -5.02 -8.80 -10.56
C ILE A 109 -4.75 -9.09 -12.04
N SER A 110 -3.49 -9.32 -12.42
CA SER A 110 -3.07 -9.52 -13.81
C SER A 110 -3.90 -10.57 -14.55
N ASP A 111 -4.23 -11.67 -13.89
CA ASP A 111 -5.01 -12.79 -14.46
C ASP A 111 -6.48 -12.43 -14.74
N TYR A 112 -6.98 -11.35 -14.13
CA TYR A 112 -8.38 -10.91 -14.24
C TYR A 112 -8.53 -9.66 -15.11
N VAL A 113 -7.44 -9.15 -15.67
CA VAL A 113 -7.41 -7.90 -16.43
C VAL A 113 -7.32 -8.21 -17.92
N HIS A 114 -8.12 -7.49 -18.72
CA HIS A 114 -8.08 -7.65 -20.17
C HIS A 114 -6.66 -7.36 -20.70
N PRO A 115 -6.07 -8.22 -21.57
CA PRO A 115 -4.67 -8.11 -21.99
C PRO A 115 -4.23 -6.74 -22.55
N LYS A 116 -5.16 -5.99 -23.16
CA LYS A 116 -4.92 -4.61 -23.62
C LYS A 116 -4.40 -3.65 -22.54
N PHE A 117 -4.65 -3.94 -21.26
CA PHE A 117 -4.20 -3.11 -20.14
C PHE A 117 -2.86 -3.57 -19.54
N MET A 118 -2.33 -4.71 -19.97
CA MET A 118 -1.00 -5.22 -19.60
C MET A 118 0.13 -4.59 -20.44
N GLN A 119 -0.19 -3.61 -21.28
CA GLN A 119 0.75 -2.97 -22.18
C GLN A 119 1.08 -1.57 -21.68
N LYS A 120 2.36 -1.18 -21.81
CA LYS A 120 2.78 0.20 -21.60
C LYS A 120 1.95 1.06 -22.57
N LYS A 121 1.18 2.04 -22.06
CA LYS A 121 0.63 3.06 -22.96
C LYS A 121 1.83 3.76 -23.61
N GLU A 122 2.04 3.53 -24.90
CA GLU A 122 2.81 4.48 -25.71
C GLU A 122 2.04 5.79 -25.68
N CYS A 123 2.46 6.70 -24.80
CA CYS A 123 1.98 8.08 -24.84
C CYS A 123 2.66 8.72 -26.06
N ASN A 124 1.94 8.77 -27.19
CA ASN A 124 2.30 9.60 -28.34
C ASN A 124 1.86 11.05 -28.08
N CYS A 125 2.41 11.68 -27.06
CA CYS A 125 2.27 13.12 -26.80
C CYS A 125 3.63 13.80 -26.81
#